data_AF-A0A183G9Z4-F1
#
_entry.id   AF-A0A183G9Z4-F1
#
_cell.length_a   1.000
_cell.length_b   1.000
_cell.length_c   1.000
_cell.angle_alpha   90.00
_cell.angle_beta   90.00
_cell.angle_gamma   90.00
#
_symmetry.space_group_name_H-M   'P 1'
#
loop_
_entity.id
_entity.type
_entity.pdbx_description
1 polymer ?
#
loop_
_entity_poly.entity_id
_entity_poly.type
_entity_poly.pdbx_seq_one_letter_code
_entity_poly.pdbx_strand_id
1 'polypeptide(L)'
;MRLFLLIGIVCSAAAQYTSQTYPNPILDPISCRLPFSSQVCDPSAVLSDEDRVRLMNRINQFRPITSNIRNTSPACALQPDKNLDIYLVIIDKIGSVPGAPVDIEKFANNLKHRYQNYQVCA
;
A
#
# COMPACT_ATOMS: atom_id res chain seq x y z
N MET A 1 27.90 -23.73 -9.08
CA MET A 1 27.76 -22.83 -7.91
C MET A 1 27.65 -21.34 -8.28
N ARG A 2 28.49 -20.81 -9.19
CA ARG A 2 28.42 -19.39 -9.64
C ARG A 2 27.15 -19.02 -10.42
N LEU A 3 26.57 -19.96 -11.18
CA LEU A 3 25.34 -19.74 -11.95
C LEU A 3 24.10 -19.55 -11.05
N PHE A 4 23.98 -20.35 -9.98
CA PHE A 4 22.90 -20.20 -8.99
C PHE A 4 22.99 -18.87 -8.21
N LEU A 5 24.21 -18.39 -7.97
CA LEU A 5 24.46 -17.10 -7.32
C LEU A 5 24.05 -15.93 -8.22
N LEU A 6 24.32 -16.02 -9.52
CA LEU A 6 23.86 -15.04 -10.51
C LEU A 6 22.33 -15.02 -10.68
N ILE A 7 21.69 -16.19 -10.69
CA ILE A 7 20.21 -16.30 -10.74
C ILE A 7 19.59 -15.70 -9.46
N GLY A 8 20.19 -15.95 -8.29
CA GLY A 8 19.75 -15.35 -7.02
C GLY A 8 19.85 -13.83 -6.99
N ILE A 9 20.92 -13.25 -7.55
CA ILE A 9 21.13 -11.79 -7.61
C ILE A 9 20.12 -11.13 -8.57
N VAL A 10 19.81 -11.75 -9.71
CA VAL A 10 18.81 -11.22 -10.66
C VAL A 10 17.39 -11.27 -10.08
N CYS A 11 17.02 -12.32 -9.34
CA CYS A 11 15.74 -12.38 -8.63
C CYS A 11 15.64 -11.30 -7.52
N SER A 12 16.73 -10.99 -6.84
CA SER A 12 16.77 -9.99 -5.77
C SER A 12 16.61 -8.55 -6.29
N ALA A 13 17.09 -8.27 -7.51
CA ALA A 13 16.94 -6.96 -8.17
C ALA A 13 15.56 -6.74 -8.83
N ALA A 14 14.69 -7.76 -8.81
CA ALA A 14 13.40 -7.78 -9.51
C ALA A 14 12.17 -7.79 -8.59
N ALA A 15 12.32 -7.57 -7.30
CA ALA A 15 11.20 -7.41 -6.38
C ALA A 15 10.52 -6.03 -6.57
N GLN A 16 10.05 -5.75 -7.79
CA GLN A 16 9.25 -4.56 -8.08
C GLN A 16 7.80 -4.86 -7.72
N TYR A 17 7.16 -4.00 -6.94
CA TYR A 17 5.77 -4.22 -6.57
C TYR A 17 4.83 -3.77 -7.69
N THR A 18 3.87 -4.63 -8.03
CA THR A 18 2.72 -4.30 -8.87
C THR A 18 1.50 -4.07 -7.99
N SER A 19 0.40 -3.56 -8.56
CA SER A 19 -0.83 -3.38 -7.78
C SER A 19 -1.41 -4.70 -7.23
N GLN A 20 -0.98 -5.85 -7.79
CA GLN A 20 -1.37 -7.18 -7.35
C GLN A 20 -0.48 -7.70 -6.21
N THR A 21 0.81 -7.39 -6.24
CA THR A 21 1.81 -7.95 -5.30
C THR A 21 2.15 -7.01 -4.14
N TYR A 22 1.80 -5.72 -4.24
CA TYR A 22 2.02 -4.77 -3.14
C TYR A 22 1.28 -5.24 -1.88
N PRO A 23 1.90 -5.26 -0.69
CA PRO A 23 1.25 -5.79 0.51
C PRO A 23 0.11 -4.89 1.00
N ASN A 24 -0.88 -5.47 1.67
CA ASN A 24 -1.94 -4.69 2.33
C ASN A 24 -1.53 -4.45 3.80
N PRO A 25 -1.28 -3.22 4.24
CA PRO A 25 -0.77 -2.94 5.58
C PRO A 25 -1.77 -3.25 6.72
N ILE A 26 -3.04 -3.49 6.40
CA ILE A 26 -4.03 -3.93 7.39
C ILE A 26 -3.92 -5.42 7.67
N LEU A 27 -3.61 -6.22 6.65
CA LEU A 27 -3.65 -7.69 6.68
C LEU A 27 -2.28 -8.33 6.81
N ASP A 28 -1.28 -7.66 6.27
CA ASP A 28 0.09 -8.11 6.25
C ASP A 28 1.02 -6.94 6.65
N PRO A 29 0.95 -6.50 7.92
CA PRO A 29 1.80 -5.41 8.41
C PRO A 29 3.29 -5.78 8.39
N ILE A 30 3.61 -7.07 8.50
CA ILE A 30 4.99 -7.57 8.52
C ILE A 30 5.67 -7.32 7.17
N SER A 31 5.01 -7.64 6.06
CA SER A 31 5.54 -7.33 4.72
C SER A 31 5.68 -5.83 4.47
N CYS A 32 4.90 -5.00 5.16
CA CYS A 32 5.02 -3.54 5.15
C CYS A 32 6.08 -3.00 6.14
N ARG A 33 6.84 -3.88 6.81
CA ARG A 33 7.85 -3.56 7.84
C ARG A 33 7.27 -2.77 9.01
N LEU A 34 6.08 -3.17 9.44
CA LEU A 34 5.37 -2.59 10.57
C LEU A 34 5.06 -3.65 11.62
N PRO A 35 5.08 -3.28 12.91
CA PRO A 35 4.76 -4.20 13.99
C PRO A 35 3.26 -4.50 14.09
N PHE A 36 2.40 -3.60 13.60
CA PHE A 36 0.94 -3.70 13.70
C PHE A 36 0.26 -3.15 12.43
N SER A 37 -1.02 -3.49 12.26
CA SER A 37 -1.86 -2.99 11.17
C SER A 37 -1.86 -1.46 11.10
N SER A 38 -1.74 -0.92 9.89
CA SER A 38 -1.60 0.51 9.64
C SER A 38 -2.16 0.90 8.27
N GLN A 39 -2.25 2.19 8.01
CA GLN A 39 -2.52 2.74 6.67
C GLN A 39 -1.24 3.06 5.88
N VAL A 40 -0.07 2.95 6.51
CA VAL A 40 1.24 3.13 5.88
C VAL A 40 1.77 1.78 5.43
N CYS A 41 2.36 1.74 4.25
CA CYS A 41 3.16 0.59 3.83
C CYS A 41 4.41 1.06 3.09
N ASP A 42 5.57 0.58 3.50
CA ASP A 42 6.87 0.83 2.86
C ASP A 42 7.67 -0.49 2.83
N PRO A 43 7.31 -1.42 1.93
CA PRO A 43 7.88 -2.75 1.91
C PRO A 43 9.32 -2.75 1.38
N SER A 44 9.66 -1.79 0.51
CA SER A 44 11.00 -1.57 -0.05
C SER A 44 11.98 -0.91 0.93
N ALA A 45 11.53 -0.49 2.13
CA ALA A 45 12.32 0.29 3.08
C ALA A 45 12.99 1.53 2.48
N VAL A 46 12.19 2.33 1.76
CA VAL A 46 12.59 3.66 1.34
C VAL A 46 12.78 4.56 2.58
N LEU A 47 11.97 4.36 3.62
CA LEU A 47 12.10 5.04 4.90
C LEU A 47 12.93 4.22 5.89
N SER A 48 13.58 4.93 6.82
CA SER A 48 14.13 4.29 8.03
C SER A 48 12.99 3.71 8.88
N ASP A 49 13.31 2.70 9.71
CA ASP A 49 12.32 2.11 10.61
C ASP A 49 11.74 3.14 11.60
N GLU A 50 12.58 4.09 12.05
CA GLU A 50 12.14 5.19 12.91
C GLU A 50 11.16 6.12 12.20
N ASP A 51 11.47 6.55 10.97
CA ASP A 51 10.61 7.44 10.20
C ASP A 51 9.28 6.78 9.83
N ARG A 52 9.30 5.47 9.54
CA ARG A 52 8.08 4.71 9.26
C ARG A 52 7.16 4.66 10.48
N VAL A 53 7.71 4.39 11.67
CA VAL A 53 6.94 4.42 12.94
C VAL A 53 6.44 5.83 13.24
N ARG A 54 7.27 6.85 13.02
CA ARG A 54 6.88 8.27 13.19
C ARG A 54 5.72 8.66 12.27
N LEU A 55 5.76 8.22 11.02
CA LEU A 55 4.70 8.46 10.03
C LEU A 55 3.40 7.75 10.42
N MET A 56 3.48 6.48 10.82
CA MET A 56 2.34 5.72 11.36
C MET A 56 1.69 6.46 12.54
N ASN A 57 2.48 6.93 13.50
CA ASN A 57 1.97 7.65 14.67
C ASN A 57 1.27 8.96 14.27
N ARG A 58 1.83 9.71 13.32
CA ARG A 58 1.19 10.95 12.81
C ARG A 58 -0.14 10.66 12.11
N ILE A 59 -0.24 9.59 11.33
CA ILE A 59 -1.50 9.21 10.68
C ILE A 59 -2.55 8.78 11.70
N ASN A 60 -2.15 8.04 12.73
CA ASN A 60 -3.05 7.67 13.82
C ASN A 60 -3.61 8.90 14.56
N GLN A 61 -2.81 9.96 14.69
CA GLN A 61 -3.27 11.25 15.25
C GLN A 61 -4.21 12.01 14.31
N PHE A 62 -4.05 11.86 12.99
CA PHE A 62 -4.88 12.53 11.99
C PHE A 62 -6.25 11.86 11.81
N ARG A 63 -6.33 10.54 11.98
CA ARG A 63 -7.55 9.75 11.79
C ARG A 63 -8.80 10.24 12.55
N PRO A 64 -8.74 10.58 13.85
CA PRO A 64 -9.91 11.12 14.56
C PRO A 64 -10.30 12.53 14.08
N ILE A 65 -9.39 13.27 13.44
CA ILE A 65 -9.70 14.59 12.88
C ILE A 65 -10.54 14.42 11.60
N THR A 66 -10.21 13.43 10.77
CA THR A 66 -10.92 13.15 9.52
C THR A 66 -12.15 12.28 9.68
N SER A 67 -12.41 11.71 10.85
CA SER A 67 -13.58 10.84 11.08
C SER A 67 -14.92 11.56 10.95
N ASN A 68 -14.93 12.89 10.96
CA ASN A 68 -16.15 13.67 10.77
C ASN A 68 -16.41 14.01 9.29
N ILE A 69 -15.49 13.66 8.40
CA ILE A 69 -15.65 13.85 6.96
C ILE A 69 -16.52 12.72 6.43
N ARG A 70 -17.78 13.04 6.13
CA ARG A 70 -18.71 12.09 5.52
C ARG A 70 -18.20 11.68 4.15
N ASN A 71 -18.16 10.38 3.92
CA ASN A 71 -17.80 9.84 2.62
C ASN A 71 -18.97 10.06 1.64
N THR A 72 -18.79 10.96 0.67
CA THR A 72 -19.77 11.25 -0.37
C THR A 72 -19.47 10.51 -1.68
N SER A 73 -18.54 9.55 -1.67
CA SER A 73 -18.22 8.76 -2.86
C SER A 73 -19.42 7.89 -3.26
N PRO A 74 -19.84 7.91 -4.55
CA PRO A 74 -20.92 7.04 -5.03
C PRO A 74 -20.67 5.55 -4.76
N ALA A 75 -19.41 5.12 -4.77
CA ALA A 75 -19.01 3.73 -4.48
C ALA A 75 -19.24 3.31 -3.01
N CYS A 76 -19.47 4.26 -2.11
CA CYS A 76 -19.73 4.02 -0.69
C CYS A 76 -21.15 4.45 -0.30
N ALA A 77 -22.04 4.71 -1.26
CA ALA A 77 -23.40 5.17 -1.01
C ALA A 77 -24.21 4.22 -0.12
N LEU A 78 -23.90 2.92 -0.18
CA LEU A 78 -24.54 1.88 0.63
C LEU A 78 -23.96 1.75 2.05
N GLN A 79 -22.92 2.54 2.38
CA GLN A 79 -22.28 2.53 3.70
C GLN A 79 -22.00 3.96 4.21
N PRO A 80 -23.06 4.70 4.56
CA PRO A 80 -22.96 6.11 4.98
C PRO A 80 -22.18 6.31 6.29
N ASP A 81 -22.03 5.26 7.09
CA ASP A 81 -21.30 5.28 8.36
C ASP A 81 -19.78 5.06 8.20
N LYS A 82 -19.31 4.80 6.97
CA LYS A 82 -17.87 4.64 6.70
C LYS A 82 -17.21 5.99 6.46
N ASN A 83 -16.15 6.24 7.21
CA ASN A 83 -15.32 7.42 7.04
C ASN A 83 -14.30 7.23 5.93
N LEU A 84 -13.80 8.34 5.41
CA LEU A 84 -12.70 8.34 4.45
C LEU A 84 -11.42 7.84 5.14
N ASP A 85 -10.87 6.72 4.66
CA ASP A 85 -9.58 6.19 5.08
C ASP A 85 -8.50 6.57 4.04
N ILE A 86 -7.38 7.09 4.53
CA ILE A 86 -6.24 7.51 3.69
C ILE A 86 -5.13 6.48 3.85
N TYR A 87 -4.70 5.90 2.74
CA TYR A 87 -3.56 4.97 2.69
C TYR A 87 -2.31 5.67 2.13
N LEU A 88 -1.16 5.47 2.77
CA LEU A 88 0.14 5.91 2.28
C LEU A 88 0.92 4.71 1.75
N VAL A 89 1.13 4.74 0.44
CA VAL A 89 1.85 3.71 -0.33
C VAL A 89 3.21 4.30 -0.70
N ILE A 90 4.29 3.68 -0.21
CA ILE A 90 5.67 4.11 -0.45
C ILE A 90 6.35 3.01 -1.25
N ILE A 91 6.78 3.37 -2.45
CA ILE A 91 7.39 2.45 -3.40
C ILE A 91 8.58 3.12 -4.08
N ASP A 92 9.67 2.38 -4.20
CA ASP A 92 10.88 2.81 -4.91
C ASP A 92 10.71 2.72 -6.43
N LYS A 93 10.06 1.65 -6.90
CA LYS A 93 9.78 1.42 -8.32
C LYS A 93 8.52 0.60 -8.53
N ILE A 94 7.62 1.09 -9.38
CA ILE A 94 6.44 0.33 -9.81
C ILE A 94 6.88 -0.73 -10.81
N GLY A 95 6.45 -1.98 -10.59
CA GLY A 95 6.67 -3.08 -11.52
C GLY A 95 6.02 -2.81 -12.87
N SER A 96 6.83 -2.79 -13.93
CA SER A 96 6.36 -2.66 -15.30
C SER A 96 6.04 -4.02 -15.91
N VAL A 97 4.87 -4.14 -16.55
CA VAL A 97 4.60 -5.28 -17.46
C VAL A 97 5.33 -5.00 -18.78
N PRO A 98 6.04 -5.99 -19.37
CA PRO A 98 6.70 -5.80 -20.66
C PRO A 98 5.72 -5.27 -21.73
N GLY A 99 6.06 -4.15 -22.36
CA GLY A 99 5.24 -3.52 -23.42
C GLY A 99 4.13 -2.59 -22.93
N ALA A 100 3.98 -2.36 -21.62
CA ALA A 100 3.05 -1.38 -21.07
C ALA A 100 3.79 -0.26 -20.32
N PRO A 101 3.44 1.03 -20.53
CA PRO A 101 4.00 2.12 -19.75
C PRO A 101 3.58 2.01 -18.28
N VAL A 102 4.46 2.46 -17.38
CA VAL A 102 4.13 2.57 -15.96
C VAL A 102 3.12 3.70 -15.78
N ASP A 103 1.94 3.35 -15.29
CA ASP A 103 0.85 4.27 -15.03
C ASP A 103 0.53 4.28 -13.53
N ILE A 104 0.90 5.39 -12.87
CA ILE A 104 0.73 5.59 -11.43
C ILE A 104 -0.76 5.63 -11.08
N GLU A 105 -1.60 6.23 -11.92
CA GLU A 105 -3.04 6.33 -11.68
C GLU A 105 -3.70 4.95 -11.77
N LYS A 106 -3.35 4.17 -12.80
CA LYS A 106 -3.81 2.78 -12.91
C LYS A 106 -3.36 1.92 -11.73
N PHE A 107 -2.10 2.06 -11.31
CA PHE A 107 -1.58 1.37 -10.14
C PHE A 107 -2.35 1.73 -8.86
N ALA A 108 -2.54 3.03 -8.60
CA ALA A 108 -3.26 3.53 -7.43
C ALA A 108 -4.74 3.10 -7.45
N ASN A 109 -5.40 3.15 -8.60
CA ASN A 109 -6.79 2.73 -8.74
C ASN A 109 -6.97 1.22 -8.53
N ASN A 110 -6.05 0.39 -9.03
CA ASN A 110 -6.08 -1.05 -8.78
C ASN A 110 -5.83 -1.39 -7.31
N LEU A 111 -4.90 -0.69 -6.65
CA LEU A 111 -4.69 -0.83 -5.20
C LEU A 111 -5.94 -0.44 -4.43
N LYS A 112 -6.50 0.73 -4.74
CA LYS A 112 -7.75 1.23 -4.16
C LYS A 112 -8.86 0.20 -4.30
N HIS A 113 -9.09 -0.35 -5.49
CA HIS A 113 -10.12 -1.37 -5.71
C HIS A 113 -9.86 -2.62 -4.85
N ARG A 114 -8.61 -3.11 -4.78
CA ARG A 114 -8.27 -4.29 -3.99
C ARG A 114 -8.45 -4.06 -2.49
N TYR A 115 -8.09 -2.89 -1.98
CA TYR A 115 -8.25 -2.54 -0.56
C TYR A 115 -9.70 -2.21 -0.21
N GLN A 116 -10.44 -1.54 -1.09
CA GLN A 116 -11.86 -1.22 -0.91
C GLN A 116 -12.74 -2.48 -0.95
N ASN A 117 -12.45 -3.45 -1.81
CA ASN A 117 -13.13 -4.75 -1.76
C ASN A 117 -12.92 -5.46 -0.42
N TYR A 118 -11.81 -5.18 0.27
CA TYR A 118 -11.54 -5.68 1.60
C TYR A 118 -12.23 -4.86 2.69
N GLN A 119 -12.28 -3.54 2.51
CA GLN A 119 -13.15 -2.66 3.28
C GLN A 119 -14.58 -2.75 2.74
N VAL A 120 -15.22 -3.93 2.88
CA VAL A 120 -16.60 -4.23 2.43
C VAL A 120 -17.41 -2.95 2.27
N CYS A 121 -17.61 -2.48 1.05
CA CYS A 121 -18.64 -1.53 0.64
C CYS A 121 -19.47 -2.33 -0.37
N ALA A 122 -20.65 -2.78 0.06
CA ALA A 122 -21.54 -3.62 -0.73
C ALA A 122 -22.03 -2.90 -1.98
#